data_AF-A0A842QX79-F1
#
_entry.id   AF-A0A842QX79-F1
#
_cell.length_a   1.000
_cell.length_b   1.000
_cell.length_c   1.000
_cell.angle_alpha   90.00
_cell.angle_beta   90.00
_cell.angle_gamma   90.00
#
_symmetry.space_group_name_H-M   'P 1'
#
loop_
_entity.id
_entity.type
_entity.pdbx_description
1 polymer ?
#
loop_
_entity_poly.entity_id
_entity_poly.type
_entity_poly.pdbx_seq_one_letter_code
_entity_poly.pdbx_strand_id
1 'polypeptide(L)'
;NRNENWVTKGVRTEFSGSYMVERVAEELIGAMKMVSGSVFMFKASVLKEIGWNHSITEDWDLTLRLYLAGYKVVYTPLIQAPAEIPNTIRRIIRQRMRWAEGHTYAVRKYFFKVLRSSRLTLAEKLEFLYFAPYYLQSFIFILGSLAWMVAQYYKRHPPFWTPMLGWSLVLSNFLAIPLMGLTGIFLEGDLSEDYSGVFGFIALSYFIMPYQAYAALKGLVEAEEGYWFRTLLNKLRKGRGSNLLDSTLFPIKIPMNSLLFSSSFFFVIWPVLEFVSGVSMGCSFVYYLRYLIRGVVNG
;
A
#
# COMPACT_ATOMS: atom_id res chain seq x y z
N ASN A 1 21.30 1.54 2.06
CA ASN A 1 21.97 1.13 0.81
C ASN A 1 21.16 1.51 -0.44
N ARG A 2 20.63 2.74 -0.51
CA ARG A 2 19.69 3.14 -1.58
C ARG A 2 20.30 3.17 -2.99
N ASN A 3 21.62 3.41 -3.09
CA ASN A 3 22.33 3.58 -4.36
C ASN A 3 23.05 2.32 -4.87
N GLU A 4 22.79 1.14 -4.29
CA GLU A 4 23.56 -0.07 -4.59
C GLU A 4 23.26 -0.63 -5.99
N ASN A 5 21.99 -0.63 -6.40
CA ASN A 5 21.53 -1.11 -7.70
C ASN A 5 20.11 -0.60 -8.03
N TRP A 6 19.61 -0.89 -9.24
CA TRP A 6 18.27 -0.48 -9.66
C TRP A 6 17.14 -1.05 -8.78
N VAL A 7 17.38 -2.21 -8.15
CA VAL A 7 16.43 -2.86 -7.24
C VAL A 7 16.28 -2.05 -5.94
N THR A 8 17.41 -1.68 -5.33
CA THR A 8 17.43 -0.87 -4.10
C THR A 8 16.88 0.53 -4.32
N LYS A 9 17.16 1.13 -5.48
CA LYS A 9 16.54 2.40 -5.91
C LYS A 9 15.03 2.26 -6.06
N GLY A 10 14.54 1.19 -6.70
CA GLY A 10 13.11 0.94 -6.88
C GLY A 10 12.34 0.79 -5.58
N VAL A 11 12.84 0.00 -4.63
CA VAL A 11 12.21 -0.15 -3.30
C VAL A 11 12.28 1.15 -2.51
N ARG A 12 13.35 1.95 -2.66
CA ARG A 12 13.42 3.27 -2.03
C ARG A 12 12.32 4.18 -2.54
N THR A 13 12.13 4.26 -3.85
CA THR A 13 11.04 5.04 -4.46
C THR A 13 9.66 4.57 -3.97
N GLU A 14 9.45 3.26 -3.87
CA GLU A 14 8.20 2.69 -3.32
C GLU A 14 7.94 3.16 -1.89
N PHE A 15 8.95 3.08 -1.02
CA PHE A 15 8.84 3.49 0.38
C PHE A 15 8.57 4.99 0.52
N SER A 16 9.22 5.84 -0.28
CA SER A 16 8.92 7.28 -0.28
C SER A 16 7.48 7.56 -0.66
N GLY A 17 6.96 6.88 -1.69
CA GLY A 17 5.55 7.00 -2.09
C GLY A 17 4.60 6.63 -0.94
N SER A 18 4.80 5.46 -0.32
CA SER A 18 3.92 5.01 0.77
C SER A 18 4.05 5.89 2.02
N TYR A 19 5.25 6.20 2.49
CA TYR A 19 5.43 6.97 3.73
C TYR A 19 5.04 8.44 3.57
N MET A 20 5.42 9.11 2.48
CA MET A 20 5.19 10.55 2.32
C MET A 20 3.82 10.89 1.74
N VAL A 21 3.20 9.99 0.98
CA VAL A 21 1.90 10.26 0.35
C VAL A 21 0.79 9.51 1.08
N GLU A 22 0.85 8.18 1.10
CA GLU A 22 -0.22 7.31 1.61
C GLU A 22 -0.42 7.51 3.12
N ARG A 23 0.63 7.36 3.93
CA ARG A 23 0.54 7.46 5.40
C ARG A 23 0.23 8.87 5.89
N VAL A 24 0.70 9.90 5.18
CA VAL A 24 0.33 11.28 5.46
C VAL A 24 -1.14 11.54 5.15
N ALA A 25 -1.64 11.03 4.01
CA ALA A 25 -3.06 11.14 3.67
C ALA A 25 -3.94 10.44 4.70
N GLU A 26 -3.58 9.22 5.13
CA GLU A 26 -4.28 8.49 6.20
C GLU A 26 -4.32 9.28 7.52
N GLU A 27 -3.23 9.98 7.87
CA GLU A 27 -3.17 10.84 9.04
C GLU A 27 -4.14 12.01 8.93
N LEU A 28 -4.16 12.70 7.79
CA LEU A 28 -5.03 13.86 7.56
C LEU A 28 -6.51 13.50 7.59
N ILE A 29 -6.91 12.34 7.06
CA ILE A 29 -8.32 11.92 7.02
C ILE A 29 -8.77 11.15 8.27
N GLY A 30 -7.86 10.92 9.23
CA GLY A 30 -8.16 10.15 10.44
C GLY A 30 -8.49 8.67 10.16
N ALA A 31 -7.89 8.10 9.12
CA ALA A 31 -8.08 6.71 8.72
C ALA A 31 -7.22 5.74 9.54
N MET A 32 -7.46 4.44 9.32
CA MET A 32 -6.70 3.37 9.95
C MET A 32 -5.27 3.35 9.40
N LYS A 33 -4.27 3.57 10.26
CA LYS A 33 -2.85 3.38 9.89
C LYS A 33 -2.34 2.01 10.29
N MET A 34 -1.58 1.40 9.39
CA MET A 34 -0.82 0.19 9.64
C MET A 34 0.48 0.51 10.37
N VAL A 35 0.76 -0.22 11.45
CA VAL A 35 2.12 -0.23 12.01
C VAL A 35 3.00 -1.05 11.07
N SER A 36 3.97 -0.40 10.42
CA SER A 36 5.00 -1.09 9.64
C SER A 36 6.09 -1.61 10.58
N GLY A 37 6.62 -2.81 10.35
CA GLY A 37 7.60 -3.51 11.20
C GLY A 37 8.94 -2.81 11.53
N SER A 38 9.09 -1.50 11.34
CA SER A 38 10.20 -0.69 11.83
C SER A 38 9.74 0.73 12.14
N VAL A 39 10.46 1.41 13.05
CA VAL A 39 10.25 2.84 13.41
C VAL A 39 8.85 3.13 13.99
N PHE A 40 8.51 2.44 15.08
CA PHE A 40 7.29 2.70 15.84
C PHE A 40 7.57 2.67 17.34
N MET A 41 6.69 3.28 18.12
CA MET A 41 6.74 3.26 19.58
C MET A 41 5.35 2.99 20.14
N PHE A 42 5.29 2.10 21.14
CA PHE A 42 4.05 1.79 21.86
C PHE A 42 4.14 2.27 23.30
N LYS A 43 2.99 2.67 23.85
CA LYS A 43 2.86 2.80 25.31
C LYS A 43 3.06 1.42 25.93
N ALA A 44 3.97 1.32 26.89
CA ALA A 44 4.31 0.04 27.52
C ALA A 44 3.09 -0.65 28.17
N SER A 45 2.17 0.11 28.75
CA SER A 45 0.91 -0.42 29.30
C SER A 45 0.03 -1.07 28.24
N VAL A 46 -0.14 -0.41 27.09
CA VAL A 46 -0.95 -0.90 25.97
C VAL A 46 -0.35 -2.18 25.38
N LEU A 47 0.98 -2.22 25.24
CA LEU A 47 1.65 -3.41 24.71
C LEU A 47 1.58 -4.60 25.68
N LYS A 48 1.64 -4.35 27.00
CA LYS A 48 1.45 -5.39 28.02
C LYS A 48 0.02 -5.94 28.04
N GLU A 49 -0.97 -5.09 27.76
CA GLU A 49 -2.38 -5.50 27.70
C GLU A 49 -2.68 -6.34 26.45
N ILE A 50 -2.21 -5.90 25.28
CA ILE A 50 -2.56 -6.54 24.00
C ILE A 50 -1.63 -7.71 23.68
N GLY A 51 -0.34 -7.57 23.99
CA GLY A 51 0.68 -8.58 23.71
C GLY A 51 1.00 -8.78 22.22
N TRP A 52 2.13 -9.42 21.94
CA TRP A 52 2.50 -9.89 20.60
C TRP A 52 1.89 -11.27 20.34
N ASN A 53 1.53 -11.53 19.08
CA ASN A 53 1.10 -12.84 18.63
C ASN A 53 2.14 -13.45 17.70
N HIS A 54 2.11 -14.77 17.60
CA HIS A 54 2.84 -15.51 16.57
C HIS A 54 2.05 -15.42 15.26
N SER A 55 2.32 -14.38 14.48
CA SER A 55 1.88 -14.24 13.10
C SER A 55 3.09 -13.95 12.22
N ILE A 56 3.01 -14.32 10.95
CA ILE A 56 3.98 -13.97 9.93
C ILE A 56 4.13 -12.45 9.76
N THR A 57 3.03 -11.72 9.99
CA THR A 57 2.92 -10.27 9.97
C THR A 57 2.45 -9.81 11.35
N GLU A 58 3.33 -9.96 12.35
CA GLU A 58 3.04 -9.65 13.74
C GLU A 58 2.61 -8.19 13.98
N ASP A 59 3.11 -7.29 13.15
CA ASP A 59 2.85 -5.85 13.14
C ASP A 59 1.42 -5.54 12.65
N TRP A 60 0.97 -6.19 11.58
CA TRP A 60 -0.39 -6.05 11.06
C TRP A 60 -1.43 -6.71 11.98
N ASP A 61 -1.16 -7.91 12.51
CA ASP A 61 -2.05 -8.55 13.49
C ASP A 61 -2.19 -7.69 14.76
N LEU A 62 -1.06 -7.12 15.25
CA LEU A 62 -1.08 -6.19 16.38
C LEU A 62 -1.89 -4.92 16.05
N THR A 63 -1.73 -4.36 14.85
CA THR A 63 -2.49 -3.18 14.40
C THR A 63 -3.99 -3.45 14.51
N LEU A 64 -4.49 -4.55 13.93
CA LEU A 64 -5.91 -4.85 13.95
C LEU A 64 -6.44 -5.03 15.38
N ARG A 65 -5.65 -5.66 16.26
CA ARG A 65 -6.01 -5.81 17.69
C ARG A 65 -6.02 -4.48 18.45
N LEU A 66 -5.11 -3.55 18.14
CA LEU A 66 -5.11 -2.20 18.71
C LEU A 66 -6.42 -1.46 18.38
N TYR A 67 -6.82 -1.45 17.10
CA TYR A 67 -8.07 -0.80 16.69
C TYR A 67 -9.31 -1.49 17.29
N LEU A 68 -9.31 -2.83 17.35
CA LEU A 68 -10.39 -3.58 18.02
C LEU A 68 -10.44 -3.34 19.52
N ALA A 69 -9.32 -3.00 20.16
CA ALA A 69 -9.27 -2.58 21.55
C ALA A 69 -9.66 -1.10 21.74
N GLY A 70 -9.71 -0.31 20.66
CA GLY A 70 -10.08 1.12 20.69
C GLY A 70 -8.87 2.07 20.74
N TYR A 71 -7.66 1.54 20.65
CA TYR A 71 -6.45 2.36 20.49
C TYR A 71 -6.31 2.86 19.05
N LYS A 72 -5.61 3.98 18.91
CA LYS A 72 -5.35 4.64 17.62
C LYS A 72 -3.85 4.67 17.36
N VAL A 73 -3.50 4.55 16.09
CA VAL A 73 -2.12 4.72 15.61
C VAL A 73 -2.02 6.11 15.01
N VAL A 74 -0.93 6.82 15.34
CA VAL A 74 -0.61 8.15 14.82
C VAL A 74 0.64 8.03 13.99
N TYR A 75 0.66 8.70 12.84
CA TYR A 75 1.79 8.73 11.94
C TYR A 75 2.45 10.12 11.89
N THR A 76 3.78 10.16 11.80
CA THR A 76 4.53 11.39 11.55
C THR A 76 5.63 11.15 10.52
N PRO A 77 5.71 11.94 9.44
CA PRO A 77 6.78 11.83 8.44
C PRO A 77 8.10 12.45 8.93
N LEU A 78 8.10 13.12 10.09
CA LEU A 78 9.26 13.87 10.61
C LEU A 78 10.32 12.98 11.26
N ILE A 79 9.97 11.74 11.62
CA ILE A 79 10.88 10.80 12.28
C ILE A 79 11.30 9.76 11.24
N GLN A 80 12.59 9.76 10.91
CA GLN A 80 13.18 8.85 9.94
C GLN A 80 14.23 7.98 10.61
N ALA A 81 14.29 6.70 10.22
CA ALA A 81 15.38 5.82 10.60
C ALA A 81 15.97 5.15 9.36
N PRO A 82 17.30 5.01 9.27
CA PRO A 82 17.94 4.28 8.19
C PRO A 82 17.46 2.82 8.14
N ALA A 83 16.90 2.42 7.00
CA ALA A 83 16.50 1.04 6.74
C ALA A 83 17.42 0.40 5.70
N GLU A 84 17.63 -0.91 5.83
CA GLU A 84 18.37 -1.70 4.87
C GLU A 84 17.42 -2.39 3.88
N ILE A 85 17.69 -2.21 2.59
CA ILE A 85 16.86 -2.71 1.51
C ILE A 85 17.48 -4.02 0.98
N PRO A 86 16.69 -5.09 0.75
CA PRO A 86 17.21 -6.28 0.10
C PRO A 86 17.70 -5.97 -1.33
N ASN A 87 18.95 -6.32 -1.63
CA ASN A 87 19.59 -5.98 -2.90
C ASN A 87 19.32 -6.98 -4.04
N THR A 88 18.58 -8.06 -3.77
CA THR A 88 18.30 -9.12 -4.75
C THR A 88 16.81 -9.33 -4.92
N ILE A 89 16.38 -9.51 -6.18
CA ILE A 89 14.97 -9.75 -6.54
C ILE A 89 14.40 -10.94 -5.77
N ARG A 90 15.15 -12.03 -5.65
CA ARG A 90 14.72 -13.23 -4.91
C ARG A 90 14.41 -12.94 -3.44
N ARG A 91 15.18 -12.07 -2.78
CA ARG A 91 14.93 -11.69 -1.38
C ARG A 91 13.69 -10.81 -1.26
N ILE A 92 13.51 -9.87 -2.19
CA ILE A 92 12.31 -9.03 -2.23
C ILE A 92 11.07 -9.87 -2.47
N ILE A 93 11.08 -10.77 -3.47
CA ILE A 93 9.93 -11.65 -3.75
C ILE A 93 9.54 -12.43 -2.49
N ARG A 94 10.51 -13.05 -1.80
CA ARG A 94 10.24 -13.77 -0.54
C ARG A 94 9.64 -12.87 0.53
N GLN A 95 10.17 -11.65 0.70
CA GLN A 95 9.64 -10.69 1.66
C GLN A 95 8.20 -10.27 1.31
N ARG A 96 7.93 -9.97 0.04
CA ARG A 96 6.61 -9.50 -0.43
C ARG A 96 5.56 -10.59 -0.42
N MET A 97 5.94 -11.82 -0.74
CA MET A 97 5.07 -12.98 -0.56
C MET A 97 4.67 -13.15 0.90
N ARG A 98 5.63 -13.01 1.82
CA ARG A 98 5.37 -13.08 3.25
C ARG A 98 4.33 -12.04 3.70
N TRP A 99 4.51 -10.79 3.27
CA TRP A 99 3.58 -9.70 3.57
C TRP A 99 2.19 -9.95 2.97
N ALA A 100 2.12 -10.39 1.72
CA ALA A 100 0.86 -10.67 1.05
C ALA A 100 0.05 -11.80 1.70
N GLU A 101 0.73 -12.88 2.08
CA GLU A 101 0.13 -14.03 2.77
C GLU A 101 -0.40 -13.63 4.16
N GLY A 102 0.47 -13.05 5.00
CA GLY A 102 0.09 -12.66 6.37
C GLY A 102 -0.98 -11.57 6.41
N HIS A 103 -0.89 -10.57 5.52
CA HIS A 103 -1.91 -9.53 5.41
C HIS A 103 -3.28 -10.10 5.09
N THR A 104 -3.36 -10.92 4.03
CA THR A 104 -4.64 -11.46 3.56
C THR A 104 -5.24 -12.42 4.58
N TYR A 105 -4.40 -13.22 5.24
CA TYR A 105 -4.82 -14.10 6.32
C TYR A 105 -5.40 -13.32 7.51
N ALA A 106 -4.71 -12.29 7.98
CA ALA A 106 -5.17 -11.45 9.09
C ALA A 106 -6.47 -10.70 8.72
N VAL A 107 -6.56 -10.15 7.50
CA VAL A 107 -7.80 -9.54 6.98
C VAL A 107 -8.94 -10.54 7.09
N ARG A 108 -8.80 -11.76 6.56
CA ARG A 108 -9.83 -12.81 6.65
C ARG A 108 -10.23 -13.12 8.09
N LYS A 109 -9.25 -13.26 8.98
CA LYS A 109 -9.45 -13.60 10.40
C LYS A 109 -10.21 -12.51 11.17
N TYR A 110 -9.95 -11.24 10.88
CA TYR A 110 -10.54 -10.10 11.60
C TYR A 110 -11.64 -9.37 10.84
N PHE A 111 -11.94 -9.73 9.59
CA PHE A 111 -12.83 -9.00 8.68
C PHE A 111 -14.14 -8.57 9.35
N PHE A 112 -14.92 -9.54 9.82
CA PHE A 112 -16.20 -9.26 10.47
C PHE A 112 -16.06 -8.61 11.85
N LYS A 113 -14.97 -8.86 12.56
CA LYS A 113 -14.71 -8.25 13.87
C LYS A 113 -14.50 -6.75 13.72
N VAL A 114 -13.74 -6.34 12.70
CA VAL A 114 -13.47 -4.93 12.38
C VAL A 114 -14.75 -4.22 11.95
N LEU A 115 -15.52 -4.82 11.02
CA LEU A 115 -16.74 -4.19 10.51
C LEU A 115 -17.84 -4.06 11.57
N ARG A 116 -17.98 -5.04 12.46
CA ARG A 116 -18.99 -5.02 13.53
C ARG A 116 -18.56 -4.26 14.79
N SER A 117 -17.29 -3.90 14.92
CA SER A 117 -16.80 -3.19 16.11
C SER A 117 -17.41 -1.79 16.20
N SER A 118 -17.86 -1.42 17.40
CA SER A 118 -18.28 -0.06 17.74
C SER A 118 -17.10 0.86 18.08
N ARG A 119 -15.88 0.30 18.25
CA ARG A 119 -14.68 1.06 18.63
C ARG A 119 -13.97 1.71 17.43
N LEU A 120 -14.33 1.30 16.21
CA LEU A 120 -13.80 1.86 14.98
C LEU A 120 -14.75 2.87 14.36
N THR A 121 -14.19 3.98 13.86
CA THR A 121 -14.92 5.00 13.12
C THR A 121 -15.28 4.51 11.73
N LEU A 122 -16.19 5.22 11.05
CA LEU A 122 -16.52 4.90 9.66
C LEU A 122 -15.30 5.06 8.74
N ALA A 123 -14.49 6.10 8.92
CA ALA A 123 -13.27 6.32 8.14
C ALA A 123 -12.29 5.14 8.28
N GLU A 124 -12.08 4.64 9.50
CA GLU A 124 -11.20 3.49 9.74
C GLU A 124 -11.74 2.19 9.14
N LYS A 125 -13.07 2.00 9.13
CA LYS A 125 -13.69 0.83 8.49
C LYS A 125 -13.59 0.90 6.97
N LEU A 126 -13.78 2.08 6.40
CA LEU A 126 -13.60 2.30 4.96
C LEU A 126 -12.15 2.08 4.55
N GLU A 127 -11.19 2.55 5.35
CA GLU A 127 -9.77 2.29 5.12
C GLU A 127 -9.42 0.80 5.23
N PHE A 128 -9.97 0.10 6.24
CA PHE A 128 -9.81 -1.33 6.35
C PHE A 128 -10.38 -2.08 5.14
N LEU A 129 -11.55 -1.65 4.63
CA LEU A 129 -12.14 -2.21 3.41
C LEU A 129 -11.31 -1.90 2.16
N TYR A 130 -10.62 -0.76 2.14
CA TYR A 130 -9.66 -0.40 1.10
C TYR A 130 -8.41 -1.30 1.16
N PHE A 131 -7.85 -1.56 2.35
CA PHE A 131 -6.70 -2.46 2.52
C PHE A 131 -7.01 -3.94 2.38
N ALA A 132 -8.24 -4.36 2.68
CA ALA A 132 -8.62 -5.77 2.66
C ALA A 132 -8.28 -6.48 1.33
N PRO A 133 -8.63 -5.94 0.15
CA PRO A 133 -8.27 -6.54 -1.13
C PRO A 133 -6.89 -6.13 -1.66
N TYR A 134 -6.07 -5.35 -0.92
CA TYR A 134 -4.85 -4.73 -1.46
C TYR A 134 -3.90 -5.71 -2.17
N TYR A 135 -3.53 -6.82 -1.52
CA TYR A 135 -2.69 -7.84 -2.16
C TYR A 135 -3.47 -8.79 -3.09
N LEU A 136 -4.77 -8.96 -2.86
CA LEU A 136 -5.63 -9.77 -3.72
C LEU A 136 -5.87 -9.08 -5.08
N GLN A 137 -5.70 -7.75 -5.14
CA GLN A 137 -5.77 -6.97 -6.36
C GLN A 137 -4.79 -7.50 -7.43
N SER A 138 -3.59 -7.96 -7.04
CA SER A 138 -2.64 -8.56 -7.99
C SER A 138 -3.22 -9.79 -8.69
N PHE A 139 -3.97 -10.62 -7.96
CA PHE A 139 -4.65 -11.79 -8.51
C PHE A 139 -5.81 -11.38 -9.44
N ILE A 140 -6.64 -10.44 -8.99
CA ILE A 140 -7.76 -9.92 -9.80
C ILE A 140 -7.25 -9.26 -11.08
N PHE A 141 -6.14 -8.52 -11.01
CA PHE A 141 -5.55 -7.86 -12.16
C PHE A 141 -5.01 -8.86 -13.19
N ILE A 142 -4.35 -9.93 -12.76
CA ILE A 142 -3.91 -11.02 -13.65
C ILE A 142 -5.11 -11.69 -14.32
N LEU A 143 -6.13 -12.08 -13.54
CA LEU A 143 -7.34 -12.70 -14.08
C LEU A 143 -8.09 -11.78 -15.05
N GLY A 144 -8.26 -10.51 -14.69
CA GLY A 144 -8.91 -9.51 -15.52
C GLY A 144 -8.16 -9.26 -16.82
N SER A 145 -6.83 -9.17 -16.76
CA SER A 145 -5.98 -9.01 -17.96
C SER A 145 -6.05 -10.22 -18.89
N LEU A 146 -6.04 -11.44 -18.34
CA LEU A 146 -6.20 -12.66 -19.13
C LEU A 146 -7.59 -12.75 -19.75
N ALA A 147 -8.64 -12.48 -18.98
CA ALA A 147 -10.02 -12.45 -19.48
C ALA A 147 -10.18 -11.40 -20.60
N TRP A 148 -9.53 -10.25 -20.45
CA TRP A 148 -9.50 -9.20 -21.47
C TRP A 148 -8.82 -9.67 -22.75
N MET A 149 -7.63 -10.27 -22.66
CA MET A 149 -6.92 -10.80 -23.84
C MET A 149 -7.75 -11.84 -24.59
N VAL A 150 -8.44 -12.72 -23.85
CA VAL A 150 -9.36 -13.72 -24.41
C VAL A 150 -10.54 -13.02 -25.10
N ALA A 151 -11.18 -12.04 -24.46
CA ALA A 151 -12.28 -11.27 -25.04
C ALA A 151 -11.88 -10.56 -26.34
N GLN A 152 -10.69 -9.95 -26.37
CA GLN A 152 -10.11 -9.30 -27.56
C GLN A 152 -9.85 -10.29 -28.69
N TYR A 153 -9.34 -11.49 -28.36
CA TYR A 153 -9.10 -12.55 -29.34
C TYR A 153 -10.41 -13.03 -29.98
N TYR A 154 -11.45 -13.25 -29.17
CA TYR A 154 -12.77 -13.70 -29.65
C TYR A 154 -13.68 -12.58 -30.14
N LYS A 155 -13.26 -11.31 -30.07
CA LYS A 155 -14.06 -10.10 -30.40
C LYS A 155 -15.43 -10.09 -29.73
N ARG A 156 -15.54 -10.68 -28.53
CA ARG A 156 -16.76 -10.71 -27.72
C ARG A 156 -16.48 -10.01 -26.41
N HIS A 157 -17.15 -8.86 -26.23
CA HIS A 157 -17.02 -8.04 -25.04
C HIS A 157 -18.37 -7.95 -24.34
N PRO A 158 -18.41 -7.96 -23.00
CA PRO A 158 -19.57 -7.48 -22.26
C PRO A 158 -19.94 -6.06 -22.74
N PRO A 159 -21.24 -5.70 -22.81
CA PRO A 159 -21.68 -4.43 -23.40
C PRO A 159 -21.09 -3.17 -22.75
N PHE A 160 -20.67 -3.25 -21.49
CA PHE A 160 -20.04 -2.16 -20.74
C PHE A 160 -18.50 -2.14 -20.85
N TRP A 161 -17.87 -3.23 -21.30
CA TRP A 161 -16.42 -3.40 -21.30
C TRP A 161 -15.81 -3.07 -22.67
N THR A 162 -15.89 -1.80 -23.05
CA THR A 162 -15.35 -1.34 -24.33
C THR A 162 -13.82 -1.39 -24.37
N PRO A 163 -13.20 -1.49 -25.57
CA PRO A 163 -11.76 -1.35 -25.72
C PRO A 163 -11.19 -0.08 -25.12
N MET A 164 -11.91 1.04 -25.25
CA MET A 164 -11.53 2.32 -24.66
C MET A 164 -11.44 2.23 -23.14
N LEU A 165 -12.46 1.66 -22.48
CA LEU A 165 -12.46 1.47 -21.04
C LEU A 165 -11.28 0.57 -20.62
N GLY A 166 -11.11 -0.59 -21.25
CA GLY A 166 -10.01 -1.51 -20.93
C GLY A 166 -8.63 -0.86 -21.03
N TRP A 167 -8.35 -0.15 -22.13
CA TRP A 167 -7.07 0.57 -22.30
C TRP A 167 -6.90 1.72 -21.32
N SER A 168 -7.96 2.46 -21.00
CA SER A 168 -7.89 3.54 -20.00
C SER A 168 -7.50 3.02 -18.62
N LEU A 169 -8.00 1.83 -18.23
CA LEU A 169 -7.66 1.19 -16.97
C LEU A 169 -6.19 0.75 -16.94
N VAL A 170 -5.69 0.15 -18.02
CA VAL A 170 -4.29 -0.26 -18.12
C VAL A 170 -3.36 0.95 -18.03
N LEU A 171 -3.66 2.01 -18.77
CA LEU A 171 -2.85 3.23 -18.79
C LEU A 171 -2.89 3.98 -17.45
N SER A 172 -4.06 4.10 -16.82
CA SER A 172 -4.18 4.80 -15.53
C SER A 172 -3.41 4.07 -14.42
N ASN A 173 -3.51 2.73 -14.37
CA ASN A 173 -2.73 1.92 -13.42
C ASN A 173 -1.22 2.02 -13.70
N PHE A 174 -0.82 1.99 -14.98
CA PHE A 174 0.58 2.14 -15.37
C PHE A 174 1.17 3.49 -14.94
N LEU A 175 0.39 4.58 -15.01
CA LEU A 175 0.84 5.93 -14.63
C LEU A 175 0.76 6.21 -13.12
N ALA A 176 -0.15 5.56 -12.39
CA ALA A 176 -0.34 5.79 -10.96
C ALA A 176 0.91 5.45 -10.12
N ILE A 177 1.57 4.33 -10.42
CA ILE A 177 2.78 3.87 -9.73
C ILE A 177 3.95 4.88 -9.85
N PRO A 178 4.35 5.31 -11.07
CA PRO A 178 5.37 6.33 -11.24
C PRO A 178 4.99 7.65 -10.55
N LEU A 179 3.73 8.08 -10.69
CA LEU A 179 3.28 9.34 -10.09
C LEU A 179 3.44 9.32 -8.56
N MET A 180 3.01 8.23 -7.90
CA MET A 180 3.17 8.06 -6.46
C MET A 180 4.64 8.11 -6.03
N GLY A 181 5.49 7.36 -6.73
CA GLY A 181 6.91 7.30 -6.42
C GLY A 181 7.61 8.65 -6.58
N LEU A 182 7.32 9.35 -7.69
CA LEU A 182 7.85 10.69 -7.97
C LEU A 182 7.36 11.72 -6.94
N THR A 183 6.07 11.72 -6.61
CA THR A 183 5.52 12.62 -5.59
C THR A 183 6.13 12.34 -4.22
N GLY A 184 6.31 11.08 -3.84
CA GLY A 184 6.96 10.72 -2.59
C GLY A 184 8.40 11.23 -2.49
N ILE A 185 9.21 11.02 -3.54
CA ILE A 185 10.59 11.54 -3.60
C ILE A 185 10.61 13.06 -3.53
N PHE A 186 9.71 13.71 -4.29
CA PHE A 186 9.60 15.17 -4.29
C PHE A 186 9.26 15.73 -2.91
N LEU A 187 8.33 15.11 -2.19
CA LEU A 187 7.92 15.53 -0.84
C LEU A 187 9.01 15.27 0.22
N GLU A 188 9.84 14.25 0.04
CA GLU A 188 10.97 13.98 0.92
C GLU A 188 12.10 15.02 0.75
N GLY A 189 12.11 15.76 -0.37
CA GLY A 189 13.11 16.80 -0.66
C GLY A 189 14.48 16.23 -1.06
N ASP A 190 14.54 14.96 -1.46
CA ASP A 190 15.79 14.25 -1.77
C ASP A 190 16.37 14.58 -3.16
N LEU A 191 17.66 14.30 -3.33
CA LEU A 191 18.50 14.63 -4.49
C LEU A 191 17.97 14.10 -5.84
N SER A 192 18.34 14.78 -6.94
CA SER A 192 17.98 14.43 -8.32
C SER A 192 18.33 12.99 -8.76
N GLU A 193 19.21 12.30 -8.03
CA GLU A 193 19.65 10.94 -8.34
C GLU A 193 18.60 9.86 -8.01
N ASP A 194 17.66 10.15 -7.10
CA ASP A 194 16.66 9.18 -6.63
C ASP A 194 15.46 9.04 -7.58
N TYR A 195 15.21 10.02 -8.47
CA TYR A 195 14.13 9.97 -9.48
C TYR A 195 14.31 8.79 -10.45
N SER A 196 15.55 8.38 -10.72
CA SER A 196 15.85 7.20 -11.54
C SER A 196 15.30 5.89 -10.95
N GLY A 197 15.02 5.86 -9.65
CA GLY A 197 14.45 4.70 -8.96
C GLY A 197 13.04 4.34 -9.42
N VAL A 198 12.30 5.26 -10.01
CA VAL A 198 10.94 5.03 -10.54
C VAL A 198 10.91 3.90 -11.56
N PHE A 199 11.91 3.81 -12.44
CA PHE A 199 12.00 2.71 -13.40
C PHE A 199 12.19 1.36 -12.71
N GLY A 200 13.01 1.33 -11.66
CA GLY A 200 13.16 0.16 -10.81
C GLY A 200 11.88 -0.20 -10.09
N PHE A 201 11.13 0.79 -9.58
CA PHE A 201 9.85 0.59 -8.92
C PHE A 201 8.81 -0.02 -9.87
N ILE A 202 8.63 0.56 -11.06
CA ILE A 202 7.72 0.03 -12.09
C ILE A 202 8.09 -1.43 -12.42
N ALA A 203 9.36 -1.70 -12.73
CA ALA A 203 9.81 -3.04 -13.07
C ALA A 203 9.55 -4.04 -11.93
N LEU A 204 9.91 -3.69 -10.69
CA LEU A 204 9.68 -4.54 -9.53
C LEU A 204 8.20 -4.83 -9.31
N SER A 205 7.30 -3.84 -9.45
CA SER A 205 5.87 -4.03 -9.28
C SER A 205 5.33 -5.11 -10.22
N TYR A 206 5.74 -5.13 -11.49
CA TYR A 206 5.32 -6.17 -12.44
C TYR A 206 5.98 -7.53 -12.18
N PHE A 207 7.27 -7.56 -11.81
CA PHE A 207 7.96 -8.83 -11.53
C PHE A 207 7.44 -9.53 -10.28
N ILE A 208 7.04 -8.78 -9.25
CA ILE A 208 6.60 -9.32 -7.96
C ILE A 208 5.12 -9.72 -8.01
N MET A 209 4.32 -9.04 -8.84
CA MET A 209 2.87 -9.25 -8.99
C MET A 209 2.41 -10.72 -9.00
N PRO A 210 2.94 -11.64 -9.85
CA PRO A 210 2.47 -13.03 -9.86
C PRO A 210 2.75 -13.77 -8.54
N TYR A 211 3.86 -13.46 -7.88
CA TYR A 211 4.23 -14.05 -6.59
C TYR A 211 3.34 -13.51 -5.46
N GLN A 212 3.04 -12.21 -5.49
CA GLN A 212 2.07 -11.59 -4.57
C GLN A 212 0.67 -12.16 -4.75
N ALA A 213 0.20 -12.31 -5.98
CA ALA A 213 -1.10 -12.89 -6.30
C ALA A 213 -1.24 -14.31 -5.73
N TYR A 214 -0.22 -15.15 -5.94
CA TYR A 214 -0.18 -16.50 -5.37
C TYR A 214 -0.21 -16.48 -3.83
N ALA A 215 0.64 -15.68 -3.20
CA ALA A 215 0.74 -15.61 -1.74
C ALA A 215 -0.53 -15.03 -1.08
N ALA A 216 -1.17 -14.04 -1.71
CA ALA A 216 -2.43 -13.48 -1.25
C ALA A 216 -3.56 -14.52 -1.32
N LEU A 217 -3.67 -15.25 -2.44
CA LEU A 217 -4.66 -16.32 -2.60
C LEU A 217 -4.42 -17.44 -1.58
N LYS A 218 -3.16 -17.79 -1.35
CA LYS A 218 -2.75 -18.74 -0.32
C LYS A 218 -3.24 -18.31 1.06
N GLY A 219 -2.95 -17.07 1.48
CA GLY A 219 -3.40 -16.54 2.77
C GLY A 219 -4.92 -16.43 2.92
N LEU A 220 -5.66 -16.29 1.81
CA LEU A 220 -7.11 -16.29 1.80
C LEU A 220 -7.71 -17.69 1.98
N VAL A 221 -7.11 -18.70 1.37
CA VAL A 221 -7.67 -20.07 1.30
C VAL A 221 -7.14 -20.96 2.42
N GLU A 222 -5.85 -20.93 2.71
CA GLU A 222 -5.24 -21.84 3.68
C GLU A 222 -5.74 -21.59 5.12
N ALA A 223 -5.86 -22.65 5.91
CA ALA A 223 -6.36 -22.56 7.28
C ALA A 223 -5.32 -21.99 8.26
N GLU A 224 -4.03 -22.19 7.96
CA GLU A 224 -2.91 -21.76 8.79
C GLU A 224 -2.00 -20.80 8.03
N GLU A 225 -1.28 -19.96 8.77
CA GLU A 225 -0.22 -19.14 8.21
C GLU A 225 1.01 -20.01 7.92
N GLY A 226 1.71 -19.77 6.81
CA GLY A 226 3.02 -20.35 6.55
C GLY A 226 4.12 -20.03 7.60
N TYR A 227 5.32 -20.56 7.35
CA TYR A 227 6.42 -20.41 8.30
C TYR A 227 7.10 -19.03 8.19
N TRP A 228 7.38 -18.41 9.33
CA TRP A 228 8.15 -17.16 9.35
C TRP A 228 9.63 -17.41 9.05
N PHE A 229 10.16 -16.71 8.05
CA PHE A 229 11.59 -16.71 7.71
C PHE A 229 12.15 -15.30 7.82
N ARG A 230 13.21 -15.13 8.61
CA ARG A 230 13.90 -13.84 8.78
C ARG A 230 14.45 -13.36 7.44
N THR A 231 14.11 -12.14 7.04
CA THR A 231 14.80 -11.49 5.91
C THR A 231 16.25 -11.26 6.32
N LEU A 232 17.18 -11.92 5.62
CA LEU A 232 18.60 -11.72 5.89
C LEU A 232 19.03 -10.35 5.38
N LEU A 233 19.49 -9.53 6.31
CA LEU A 233 20.25 -8.32 6.04
C LEU A 233 21.55 -8.68 5.32
N ASN A 234 22.06 -7.78 4.48
CA ASN A 234 23.39 -7.96 3.92
C ASN A 234 24.39 -7.91 5.09
N LYS A 235 25.39 -8.81 5.06
CA LYS A 235 26.53 -8.68 5.98
C LYS A 235 27.20 -7.35 5.64
N LEU A 236 27.02 -6.33 6.48
CA LEU A 236 27.77 -5.09 6.35
C LEU A 236 29.26 -5.43 6.35
N ARG A 237 29.95 -5.04 5.28
CA ARG A 237 31.41 -4.87 5.34
C ARG A 237 31.62 -3.73 6.34
N LYS A 238 32.14 -4.04 7.54
CA LYS A 238 32.49 -3.03 8.57
C LYS A 238 33.42 -1.99 7.93
N GLY A 239 32.86 -0.90 7.45
CA GLY A 239 33.54 0.29 6.96
C GLY A 239 33.32 1.41 7.98
N ARG A 240 34.39 2.18 8.23
CA ARG A 240 34.55 3.20 9.27
C ARG A 240 33.30 4.04 9.52
N GLY A 241 33.04 4.31 10.80
CA GLY A 241 32.03 5.25 11.26
C GLY A 241 32.16 6.59 10.55
N SER A 242 31.26 6.84 9.63
CA SER A 242 30.88 8.18 9.21
C SER A 242 29.79 8.64 10.16
N ASN A 243 29.96 9.82 10.75
CA ASN A 243 28.96 10.50 11.57
C ASN A 243 27.60 10.50 10.85
N LEU A 244 26.68 9.63 11.28
CA LEU A 244 25.34 9.43 10.71
C LEU A 244 24.27 10.28 11.44
N LEU A 245 24.71 11.32 12.15
CA LEU A 245 23.84 12.29 12.81
C LEU A 245 23.94 13.65 12.10
N ASP A 246 23.78 13.67 10.78
CA ASP A 246 23.38 14.93 10.14
C ASP A 246 21.88 15.10 10.37
N SER A 247 21.58 15.70 11.51
CA SER A 247 20.25 16.06 12.00
C SER A 247 19.72 17.31 11.30
N THR A 248 19.79 17.33 9.97
CA THR A 248 19.06 18.33 9.18
C THR A 248 17.60 17.91 9.11
N LEU A 249 16.87 18.22 10.19
CA LEU A 249 15.41 18.35 10.16
C LEU A 249 15.07 19.47 9.17
N PHE A 250 15.01 19.13 7.88
CA PHE A 250 14.50 20.07 6.89
C PHE A 250 13.01 20.27 7.16
N PRO A 251 12.53 21.53 7.27
CA PRO A 251 11.12 21.79 7.39
C PRO A 251 10.44 21.42 6.07
N ILE A 252 9.88 20.20 6.01
CA ILE A 252 9.03 19.77 4.90
C ILE A 252 7.77 20.62 4.97
N LYS A 253 7.68 21.63 4.08
CA LYS A 253 6.42 22.33 3.82
C LYS A 253 5.53 21.37 3.03
N ILE A 254 4.60 20.71 3.71
CA ILE A 254 3.58 19.87 3.07
C ILE A 254 2.59 20.80 2.35
N PRO A 255 2.53 20.84 1.00
CA PRO A 255 1.48 21.57 0.33
C PRO A 255 0.13 20.86 0.58
N MET A 256 -0.84 21.61 1.09
CA MET A 256 -2.13 21.15 1.64
C MET A 256 -3.13 20.57 0.61
N ASN A 257 -2.68 20.20 -0.60
CA ASN A 257 -3.53 19.80 -1.73
C ASN A 257 -3.30 18.37 -2.26
N SER A 258 -2.67 17.48 -1.49
CA SER A 258 -2.42 16.09 -1.93
C SER A 258 -3.57 15.14 -1.58
N LEU A 259 -4.74 15.37 -2.18
CA LEU A 259 -5.92 14.49 -2.12
C LEU A 259 -6.14 13.75 -3.46
N LEU A 260 -5.05 13.35 -4.11
CA LEU A 260 -5.05 12.58 -5.36
C LEU A 260 -4.49 11.19 -5.12
N PHE A 261 -5.13 10.40 -4.25
CA PHE A 261 -4.74 8.99 -4.09
C PHE A 261 -5.92 8.03 -3.94
N SER A 262 -7.10 8.43 -4.41
CA SER A 262 -8.27 7.54 -4.58
C SER A 262 -8.35 6.90 -5.98
N SER A 263 -7.44 7.25 -6.91
CA SER A 263 -7.53 6.86 -8.32
C SER A 263 -7.28 5.37 -8.57
N SER A 264 -6.39 4.72 -7.83
CA SER A 264 -6.09 3.29 -8.02
C SER A 264 -7.29 2.39 -7.68
N PHE A 265 -8.11 2.77 -6.69
CA PHE A 265 -9.34 2.04 -6.33
C PHE A 265 -10.49 2.33 -7.30
N PHE A 266 -10.62 3.60 -7.72
CA PHE A 266 -11.66 4.04 -8.66
C PHE A 266 -11.55 3.37 -10.03
N PHE A 267 -10.36 2.95 -10.45
CA PHE A 267 -10.20 2.32 -11.76
C PHE A 267 -10.34 0.79 -11.73
N VAL A 268 -9.97 0.12 -10.63
CA VAL A 268 -9.95 -1.36 -10.61
C VAL A 268 -11.22 -1.98 -10.01
N ILE A 269 -11.79 -1.36 -8.97
CA ILE A 269 -12.93 -1.94 -8.23
C ILE A 269 -14.26 -1.28 -8.60
N TRP A 270 -14.28 -0.01 -9.03
CA TRP A 270 -15.50 0.66 -9.47
C TRP A 270 -16.26 -0.08 -10.60
N PRO A 271 -15.59 -0.60 -11.66
CA PRO A 271 -16.30 -1.37 -12.69
C PRO A 271 -16.86 -2.70 -12.16
N VAL A 272 -16.19 -3.28 -11.16
CA VAL A 272 -16.60 -4.54 -10.51
C VAL A 272 -17.77 -4.30 -9.54
N LEU A 273 -17.81 -3.16 -8.85
CA LEU A 273 -18.91 -2.77 -7.97
C LEU A 273 -20.15 -2.32 -8.75
N GLU A 274 -19.99 -1.66 -9.90
CA GLU A 274 -21.09 -1.41 -10.85
C GLU A 274 -21.69 -2.73 -11.38
N PHE A 275 -20.84 -3.73 -11.66
CA PHE A 275 -21.27 -5.07 -12.09
C PHE A 275 -22.06 -5.83 -11.01
N VAL A 276 -21.65 -5.76 -9.75
CA VAL A 276 -22.33 -6.48 -8.64
C VAL A 276 -23.62 -5.78 -8.20
N SER A 277 -23.66 -4.45 -8.26
CA SER A 277 -24.80 -3.69 -7.75
C SER A 277 -25.91 -3.43 -8.78
N GLY A 278 -25.62 -3.50 -10.09
CA GLY A 278 -26.61 -3.24 -11.15
C GLY A 278 -27.18 -1.81 -11.15
N VAL A 279 -26.67 -0.92 -10.28
CA VAL A 279 -27.10 0.46 -10.16
C VAL A 279 -26.09 1.34 -10.87
N SER A 280 -26.52 1.98 -11.97
CA SER A 280 -25.76 3.06 -12.59
C SER A 280 -25.82 4.29 -11.68
N MET A 281 -24.86 4.41 -10.76
CA MET A 281 -24.69 5.58 -9.89
C MET A 281 -23.63 6.53 -10.47
N GLY A 282 -23.81 6.91 -11.74
CA GLY A 282 -22.98 7.92 -12.42
C GLY A 282 -23.02 9.32 -11.78
N CYS A 283 -23.91 9.56 -10.82
CA CYS A 283 -24.00 10.84 -10.11
C CYS A 283 -23.00 11.00 -8.95
N SER A 284 -22.47 9.91 -8.38
CA SER A 284 -21.66 10.00 -7.16
C SER A 284 -20.26 10.57 -7.40
N PHE A 285 -19.70 10.40 -8.60
CA PHE A 285 -18.43 11.04 -9.01
C PHE A 285 -18.57 12.56 -9.11
N VAL A 286 -19.69 13.08 -9.64
CA VAL A 286 -19.97 14.53 -9.69
C VAL A 286 -20.17 15.11 -8.29
N TYR A 287 -20.76 14.36 -7.36
CA TYR A 287 -20.89 14.77 -5.96
C TYR A 287 -19.56 14.75 -5.21
N TYR A 288 -18.72 13.73 -5.41
CA TYR A 288 -17.38 13.64 -4.81
C TYR A 288 -16.43 14.71 -5.35
N LEU A 289 -16.45 14.95 -6.67
CA LEU A 289 -15.71 16.05 -7.30
C LEU A 289 -16.23 17.42 -6.82
N ARG A 290 -17.55 17.62 -6.67
CA ARG A 290 -18.12 18.85 -6.11
C ARG A 290 -17.73 19.07 -4.64
N TYR A 291 -17.60 18.01 -3.85
CA TYR A 291 -17.17 18.09 -2.46
C TYR A 291 -15.68 18.45 -2.36
N LEU A 292 -14.83 17.83 -3.19
CA LEU A 292 -13.41 18.19 -3.34
C LEU A 292 -13.21 19.62 -3.83
N ILE A 293 -13.96 20.06 -4.84
CA ILE A 293 -13.85 21.42 -5.39
C ILE A 293 -14.33 22.47 -4.36
N ARG A 294 -15.38 22.19 -3.58
CA ARG A 294 -15.84 23.11 -2.52
C ARG A 294 -14.86 23.22 -1.34
N GLY A 295 -14.10 22.16 -1.03
CA GLY A 295 -13.04 22.20 -0.02
C GLY A 295 -11.81 23.01 -0.45
N VAL A 296 -11.53 23.07 -1.76
CA VAL A 296 -10.37 23.78 -2.33
C VAL A 296 -10.64 25.27 -2.55
N VAL A 297 -11.90 25.68 -2.73
CA VAL A 297 -12.25 27.09 -3.04
C VAL A 297 -12.50 27.95 -1.79
N ASN A 298 -12.70 27.34 -0.61
CA ASN A 298 -13.05 28.05 0.63
C ASN A 298 -12.05 27.83 1.80
N GLY A 299 -10.82 27.39 1.51
CA GLY A 299 -9.74 27.19 2.49
C GLY A 299 -8.56 28.12 2.24
#